data_AF-A0A507CMY9-F1
#
_entry.id   AF-A0A507CMY9-F1
#
_cell.length_a   1.000
_cell.length_b   1.000
_cell.length_c   1.000
_cell.angle_alpha   90.00
_cell.angle_beta   90.00
_cell.angle_gamma   90.00
#
_symmetry.space_group_name_H-M   'P 1'
#
loop_
_entity.id
_entity.type
_entity.pdbx_description
1 polymer ?
#
loop_
_entity_poly.entity_id
_entity_poly.type
_entity_poly.pdbx_seq_one_letter_code
_entity_poly.pdbx_strand_id
1 'polypeptide(L)' 'MSSTASEPASDDVAPNGDTMYECLVCKKSTLKIYGGSSCGCPTLCATCAMKQGTGGRCKTCSNIFPDVKRIH' A
#
# COMPACT_ATOMS: atom_id res chain seq x y z
N MET A 1 32.96 -40.47 -12.21
CA MET A 1 33.68 -39.30 -12.77
C MET A 1 32.71 -38.64 -13.75
N SER A 2 32.63 -37.30 -13.74
CA SER A 2 31.80 -36.42 -14.60
C SER A 2 30.37 -36.20 -14.08
N SER A 3 30.04 -35.11 -13.36
CA SER A 3 30.08 -33.66 -13.67
C SER A 3 29.01 -33.21 -14.68
N THR A 4 27.98 -32.53 -14.17
CA THR A 4 27.24 -31.40 -14.76
C THR A 4 26.40 -30.85 -13.59
N ALA A 5 26.85 -29.86 -12.85
CA ALA A 5 26.97 -28.44 -13.19
C ALA A 5 25.62 -27.80 -13.60
N SER A 6 25.23 -26.84 -12.77
CA SER A 6 24.52 -25.61 -13.14
C SER A 6 23.00 -25.62 -13.10
N GLU A 7 22.53 -24.97 -12.04
CA GLU A 7 21.27 -24.24 -11.90
C GLU A 7 20.82 -23.56 -13.20
N PRO A 8 19.49 -23.39 -13.37
CA PRO A 8 19.05 -22.00 -13.47
C PRO A 8 18.01 -21.66 -12.40
N ALA A 9 18.40 -20.70 -11.56
CA ALA A 9 17.48 -19.83 -10.86
C ALA A 9 16.77 -18.95 -11.89
N SER A 10 15.52 -19.29 -12.20
CA SER A 10 14.64 -18.42 -12.97
C SER A 10 13.23 -18.59 -12.45
N ASP A 11 12.79 -17.67 -11.61
CA ASP A 11 11.41 -17.18 -11.70
C ASP A 11 11.41 -15.71 -11.26
N ASP A 12 11.64 -14.88 -12.28
CA ASP A 12 10.90 -13.65 -12.55
C ASP A 12 10.53 -12.81 -11.33
N VAL A 13 11.51 -12.04 -10.85
CA VAL A 13 11.17 -10.77 -10.21
C VAL A 13 10.56 -9.90 -11.29
N ALA A 14 9.23 -9.89 -11.37
CA ALA A 14 8.50 -8.84 -12.03
C ALA A 14 8.39 -7.67 -11.03
N PRO A 15 9.27 -6.64 -11.06
CA PRO A 15 8.89 -5.37 -10.49
C PRO A 15 7.82 -4.81 -11.42
N ASN A 16 6.58 -5.23 -11.23
CA ASN A 16 5.42 -4.58 -11.82
C ASN A 16 5.41 -3.15 -11.29
N GLY A 17 6.07 -2.28 -12.06
CA GLY A 17 6.07 -0.85 -11.90
C GLY A 17 4.72 -0.29 -12.29
N ASP A 18 3.72 -0.51 -11.43
CA ASP A 18 2.57 0.39 -11.34
C ASP A 18 2.78 1.27 -10.10
N THR A 19 3.79 2.14 -10.21
CA THR A 19 3.84 3.37 -9.43
C THR A 19 2.62 4.16 -9.88
N MET A 20 1.63 4.44 -9.04
CA MET A 20 1.46 5.79 -8.46
C MET A 20 0.65 5.83 -7.13
N TYR A 21 0.34 4.70 -6.49
CA TYR A 21 -0.54 4.70 -5.30
C TYR A 21 0.02 3.97 -4.07
N GLU A 22 1.25 4.30 -3.66
CA GLU A 22 1.84 3.81 -2.41
C GLU A 22 1.21 4.40 -1.13
N CYS A 23 0.92 3.57 -0.13
CA CYS A 23 0.42 4.01 1.16
C CYS A 23 1.33 5.07 1.78
N LEU A 24 0.77 6.24 2.14
CA LEU A 24 1.53 7.36 2.71
C LEU A 24 2.02 7.11 4.15
N VAL A 25 1.63 5.98 4.74
CA VAL A 25 2.03 5.56 6.10
C VAL A 25 3.14 4.53 6.04
N CYS A 26 2.90 3.37 5.43
CA CYS A 26 3.91 2.31 5.42
C CYS A 26 4.86 2.38 4.23
N LYS A 27 4.48 3.02 3.11
CA LYS A 27 5.21 3.01 1.83
C LYS A 27 5.62 1.61 1.34
N LYS A 28 4.98 0.56 1.88
CA LYS A 28 5.22 -0.85 1.55
C LYS A 28 4.14 -1.42 0.63
N SER A 29 2.94 -0.86 0.73
CA SER A 29 1.80 -1.28 -0.07
C SER A 29 1.58 -0.25 -1.17
N THR A 30 1.48 -0.71 -2.42
CA THR A 30 1.19 0.08 -3.63
C THR A 30 -0.31 0.34 -3.86
N LEU A 31 -1.16 -0.06 -2.91
CA LEU A 31 -2.62 0.12 -2.99
C LEU A 31 -3.14 1.08 -1.90
N LYS A 32 -3.44 2.32 -2.28
CA LYS A 32 -4.23 3.27 -1.47
C LYS A 32 -5.73 3.03 -1.72
N ILE A 33 -6.38 2.20 -0.91
CA ILE A 33 -7.81 1.87 -1.02
C ILE A 33 -8.65 2.40 0.15
N TYR A 34 -8.00 2.95 1.18
CA TYR A 34 -8.64 3.49 2.37
C TYR A 34 -8.32 4.97 2.57
N GLY A 35 -9.28 5.70 3.10
CA GLY A 35 -9.17 7.12 3.39
C GLY A 35 -10.12 7.53 4.50
N GLY A 36 -9.94 8.74 5.01
CA GLY A 36 -10.85 9.30 6.01
C GLY A 36 -12.25 9.47 5.44
N SER A 37 -13.28 9.01 6.15
CA SER A 37 -14.68 9.11 5.72
C SER A 37 -15.13 10.55 5.46
N SER A 38 -14.51 11.52 6.13
CA SER A 38 -14.79 12.94 5.95
C SER A 38 -14.25 13.54 4.65
N CYS A 39 -13.20 12.96 4.06
CA CYS A 39 -12.46 13.57 2.96
C CYS A 39 -12.42 12.77 1.67
N GLY A 40 -12.68 11.46 1.71
CA GLY A 40 -12.66 10.68 0.47
C GLY A 40 -11.26 10.37 -0.07
N CYS A 41 -10.17 10.84 0.57
CA CYS A 41 -8.84 10.75 -0.04
C CYS A 41 -8.21 9.37 0.21
N PRO A 42 -7.89 8.58 -0.85
CA PRO A 42 -7.18 7.32 -0.71
C PRO A 42 -5.73 7.61 -0.28
N THR A 43 -5.45 7.44 1.00
CA THR A 43 -4.15 7.79 1.62
C THR A 43 -3.50 6.60 2.31
N LEU A 44 -4.30 5.59 2.64
CA LEU A 44 -3.92 4.43 3.44
C LEU A 44 -4.19 3.14 2.65
N CYS A 45 -3.35 2.13 2.86
CA CYS A 45 -3.66 0.75 2.47
C CYS A 45 -4.54 0.06 3.50
N ALA A 46 -5.06 -1.12 3.18
CA ALA A 46 -5.90 -1.92 4.08
C ALA A 46 -5.26 -2.14 5.46
N THR A 47 -4.00 -2.56 5.48
CA THR A 47 -3.27 -2.83 6.72
C THR A 47 -3.10 -1.57 7.56
N CYS A 48 -2.70 -0.45 6.94
CA CYS A 48 -2.52 0.80 7.67
C CYS A 48 -3.83 1.42 8.12
N ALA A 49 -4.90 1.27 7.34
CA ALA A 49 -6.23 1.73 7.72
C ALA A 49 -6.77 0.96 8.92
N MET A 50 -6.68 -0.38 8.90
CA MET A 50 -7.05 -1.19 10.05
C MET A 50 -6.18 -0.89 11.28
N LYS A 51 -4.89 -0.61 11.08
CA LYS A 51 -3.96 -0.28 12.16
C LYS A 51 -4.14 1.13 12.73
N GLN A 52 -4.54 2.10 11.91
CA GLN A 52 -4.96 3.41 12.39
C GLN A 52 -6.27 3.31 13.16
N GLY A 53 -7.22 2.51 12.67
CA GLY A 53 -8.49 2.23 13.35
C GLY A 53 -9.47 3.40 13.29
N THR A 54 -9.09 4.56 13.83
CA THR A 54 -9.90 5.78 13.94
C THR A 54 -9.01 6.98 14.27
N GLY A 55 -9.45 8.18 13.91
CA GLY A 55 -8.83 9.45 14.33
C GLY A 55 -7.48 9.74 13.69
N GLY A 56 -7.49 10.59 12.66
CA GLY A 56 -6.26 11.05 12.02
C GLY A 56 -6.46 12.32 11.19
N ARG A 57 -5.35 12.87 10.71
CA ARG A 57 -5.34 13.98 9.75
C ARG A 57 -4.92 13.46 8.39
N CYS A 58 -5.74 13.72 7.37
CA CYS A 58 -5.46 13.29 6.02
C CYS A 58 -4.21 14.00 5.51
N LYS A 59 -3.22 13.24 5.02
CA LYS A 59 -1.97 13.81 4.49
C LYS A 59 -2.16 14.54 3.15
N THR A 60 -3.25 14.30 2.44
CA THR A 60 -3.53 14.94 1.14
C THR A 60 -4.27 16.26 1.32
N CYS A 61 -5.39 16.25 2.04
CA CYS A 61 -6.26 17.41 2.18
C CYS A 61 -6.24 18.04 3.57
N SER A 62 -5.40 17.54 4.48
CA SER A 62 -5.28 18.05 5.85
C SER A 62 -6.56 17.98 6.71
N ASN A 63 -7.65 17.40 6.20
CA ASN A 63 -8.88 17.24 6.98
C ASN A 63 -8.72 16.19 8.07
N ILE A 64 -9.31 16.48 9.23
CA ILE A 64 -9.43 15.53 10.31
C ILE A 64 -10.56 14.57 9.95
N PHE A 65 -10.31 13.28 10.10
CA PHE A 65 -11.32 12.24 9.94
C PHE A 65 -11.47 11.47 11.25
N PRO A 66 -12.71 11.21 11.70
CA PRO A 66 -12.96 10.40 12.89
C PRO A 66 -12.75 8.92 12.61
N ASP A 67 -12.99 8.47 11.39
CA ASP A 67 -12.89 7.08 10.97
C ASP A 67 -12.30 6.94 9.56
N VAL A 68 -11.77 5.75 9.28
CA VAL A 68 -11.20 5.39 7.98
C VAL A 68 -12.14 4.41 7.29
N LYS A 69 -12.54 4.73 6.07
CA LYS A 69 -13.42 3.89 5.24
C LYS A 69 -12.70 3.48 3.95
N ARG A 70 -13.11 2.34 3.40
CA ARG A 70 -12.72 1.90 2.06
C ARG A 70 -13.46 2.76 1.02
N ILE A 71 -12.71 3.42 0.14
CA ILE A 71 -13.24 4.43 -0.80
C ILE A 71 -13.25 3.89 -2.24
N HIS A 72 -12.66 2.71 -2.45
CA HIS A 72 -12.60 2.01 -3.72
C HIS A 72 -12.83 0.51 -3.51
#